data_AF-D7VPS8-F1
#
_entry.id   AF-D7VPS8-F1
#
_cell.length_a   1.000
_cell.length_b   1.000
_cell.length_c   1.000
_cell.angle_alpha   90.00
_cell.angle_beta   90.00
_cell.angle_gamma   90.00
#
_symmetry.space_group_name_H-M   'P 1'
#
loop_
_entity.id
_entity.type
_entity.pdbx_description
1 polymer ?
#
loop_
_entity_poly.entity_id
_entity_poly.type
_entity_poly.pdbx_seq_one_letter_code
_entity_poly.pdbx_strand_id
1 'polypeptide(L)'
;MKKLTFPGILLLFCTFLSCKQDRQKVTLVFNNPLIDSCTVDIYHYISGEKLRSTSFTNLTGEWVLDSLPTDMYVLSISWQRMYIPHHMYRSSRHKQDLNEQFILTKNLYLNPDQESTYKVTLQPSLDREQIELTEQPTLSLLPNGCKDCALSEKYWKIYENDKQAKKNTVDSLQHKMAEAVNNADYTQAGELNKQIQAQSQAGNNSPDMERNLKQMIQQNNENPVTTFFVFHELYLYRDFAAYKSSFDQLAANAQNSKYYHMIRKQYEKL
;
A
#
# COMPACT_ATOMS: atom_id res chain seq x y z
N MET A 1 -31.71 44.94 64.00
CA MET A 1 -30.61 44.05 63.56
C MET A 1 -31.19 42.71 63.12
N LYS A 2 -31.32 42.46 61.81
CA LYS A 2 -31.67 41.15 61.24
C LYS A 2 -30.60 40.81 60.19
N LYS A 3 -29.89 39.70 60.40
CA LYS A 3 -28.79 39.24 59.54
C LYS A 3 -29.34 38.54 58.30
N LEU A 4 -28.83 38.94 57.13
CA LEU A 4 -28.91 38.21 55.88
C LEU A 4 -28.02 36.96 55.94
N THR A 5 -28.48 35.87 55.32
CA THR A 5 -27.62 34.79 54.82
C THR A 5 -28.08 34.41 53.42
N PHE A 6 -27.27 34.79 52.43
CA PHE A 6 -27.32 34.32 51.04
C PHE A 6 -26.60 32.96 50.94
N PRO A 7 -27.14 31.94 50.26
CA PRO A 7 -26.37 30.76 49.91
C PRO A 7 -25.52 31.05 48.68
N GLY A 8 -24.21 30.80 48.80
CA GLY A 8 -23.22 30.94 47.73
C GLY A 8 -23.43 29.92 46.63
N ILE A 9 -23.56 30.41 45.40
CA ILE A 9 -23.51 29.62 44.16
C ILE A 9 -22.04 29.28 43.91
N LEU A 10 -21.68 28.01 44.12
CA LEU A 10 -20.38 27.46 43.75
C LEU A 10 -20.41 27.18 42.23
N LEU A 11 -20.07 28.18 41.43
CA LEU A 11 -19.82 28.04 39.99
C LEU A 11 -18.50 27.29 39.79
N LEU A 12 -18.59 25.95 39.68
CA LEU A 12 -17.51 25.11 39.16
C LEU A 12 -17.35 25.43 37.66
N PHE A 13 -16.46 26.38 37.38
CA PHE A 13 -15.85 26.55 36.06
C PHE A 13 -15.01 25.30 35.78
N CYS A 14 -15.62 24.27 35.22
CA CYS A 14 -14.90 23.27 34.44
C CYS A 14 -14.37 23.97 33.19
N THR A 15 -13.22 24.64 33.33
CA THR A 15 -12.38 24.96 32.18
C THR A 15 -12.07 23.65 31.51
N PHE A 16 -12.75 23.41 30.39
CA PHE A 16 -12.36 22.44 29.39
C PHE A 16 -10.90 22.70 29.06
N LEU A 17 -10.00 21.99 29.74
CA LEU A 17 -8.65 21.70 29.28
C LEU A 17 -8.84 20.97 27.96
N SER A 18 -9.02 21.75 26.90
CA SER A 18 -8.84 21.32 25.52
C SER A 18 -7.36 20.99 25.39
N CYS A 19 -6.98 19.83 25.91
CA CYS A 19 -5.72 19.18 25.62
C CYS A 19 -5.75 18.92 24.11
N LYS A 20 -5.24 19.87 23.31
CA LYS A 20 -4.84 19.58 21.94
C LYS A 20 -3.72 18.57 22.11
N GLN A 21 -4.08 17.30 22.03
CA GLN A 21 -3.14 16.20 21.94
C GLN A 21 -2.26 16.52 20.73
N ASP A 22 -1.04 16.97 21.00
CA ASP A 22 -0.07 17.33 19.98
C ASP A 22 0.11 16.06 19.15
N ARG A 23 -0.44 16.06 17.92
CA ARG A 23 -0.38 14.87 17.09
C ARG A 23 1.08 14.61 16.76
N GLN A 24 1.55 13.44 17.16
CA GLN A 24 2.94 13.05 17.04
C GLN A 24 3.38 13.13 15.58
N LYS A 25 4.54 13.74 15.34
CA LYS A 25 5.12 13.88 14.00
C LYS A 25 5.59 12.52 13.51
N VAL A 26 5.46 12.30 12.21
CA VAL A 26 5.99 11.11 11.53
C VAL A 26 7.17 11.52 10.66
N THR A 27 8.30 10.85 10.79
CA THR A 27 9.49 11.08 9.98
C THR A 27 9.70 9.90 9.04
N LEU A 28 9.70 10.15 7.73
CA LEU A 28 10.13 9.16 6.74
C LEU A 28 11.62 9.38 6.44
N VAL A 29 12.42 8.33 6.58
CA VAL A 29 13.86 8.36 6.29
C VAL A 29 14.12 7.57 5.02
N PHE A 30 14.56 8.25 3.96
CA PHE A 30 14.86 7.63 2.68
C PHE A 30 16.32 7.17 2.64
N ASN A 31 16.52 5.86 2.61
CA ASN A 31 17.83 5.23 2.55
C ASN A 31 18.04 4.56 1.19
N ASN A 32 19.10 4.94 0.50
CA ASN A 32 19.56 4.33 -0.75
C ASN A 32 18.68 4.44 -2.02
N PRO A 33 17.74 5.38 -2.22
CA PRO A 33 17.22 5.56 -3.57
C PRO A 33 18.13 6.53 -4.32
N LEU A 34 18.85 6.03 -5.33
CA LEU A 34 19.60 6.85 -6.29
C LEU A 34 18.61 7.48 -7.30
N ILE A 35 17.68 8.27 -6.78
CA ILE A 35 16.63 8.95 -7.54
C ILE A 35 16.84 10.45 -7.37
N ASP A 36 17.18 11.11 -8.47
CA ASP A 36 17.34 12.55 -8.56
C ASP A 36 16.04 13.22 -9.03
N SER A 37 15.87 14.50 -8.66
CA SER A 37 14.80 15.38 -9.15
C SER A 37 13.40 14.73 -9.18
N CYS A 38 12.95 14.26 -8.02
CA CYS A 38 11.66 13.59 -7.88
C CYS A 38 10.68 14.38 -7.01
N THR A 39 9.39 14.09 -7.18
CA THR A 39 8.33 14.53 -6.29
C THR A 39 7.88 13.35 -5.45
N VAL A 40 7.71 13.59 -4.15
CA VAL A 40 7.21 12.61 -3.20
C VAL A 40 5.90 13.11 -2.64
N ASP A 41 4.87 12.31 -2.81
CA ASP A 41 3.52 12.57 -2.36
C ASP A 41 3.06 11.50 -1.35
N ILE A 42 2.18 11.91 -0.44
CA ILE A 42 1.45 10.99 0.43
C ILE A 42 -0.04 11.19 0.23
N TYR A 43 -0.73 10.08 -0.03
CA TYR A 43 -2.17 10.02 -0.19
C TYR A 43 -2.78 9.21 0.95
N HIS A 44 -3.96 9.61 1.41
CA HIS A 44 -4.77 8.76 2.27
C HIS A 44 -5.34 7.59 1.44
N TYR A 45 -5.15 6.35 1.90
CA TYR A 45 -5.39 5.15 1.08
C TYR A 45 -6.85 5.06 0.60
N ILE A 46 -7.81 5.35 1.48
CA ILE A 46 -9.24 5.16 1.18
C ILE A 46 -9.83 6.31 0.38
N SER A 47 -9.53 7.56 0.75
CA SER A 47 -10.12 8.72 0.09
C SER A 47 -9.40 9.10 -1.20
N GLY A 48 -8.16 8.61 -1.40
CA GLY A 48 -7.30 9.04 -2.49
C GLY A 48 -6.84 10.50 -2.37
N GLU A 49 -7.14 11.17 -1.25
CA GLU A 49 -6.79 12.57 -1.05
C GLU A 49 -5.28 12.73 -0.87
N LYS A 50 -4.67 13.64 -1.64
CA LYS A 50 -3.27 14.02 -1.45
C LYS A 50 -3.13 14.86 -0.18
N LEU A 51 -2.43 14.31 0.79
CA LEU A 51 -2.23 14.95 2.10
C LEU A 51 -1.02 15.87 2.09
N ARG A 52 0.10 15.43 1.52
CA ARG A 52 1.38 16.14 1.50
C ARG A 52 2.13 15.86 0.21
N SER A 53 2.99 16.81 -0.16
CA SER A 53 3.82 16.77 -1.36
C SER A 53 5.11 17.52 -1.07
N THR A 54 6.24 17.01 -1.55
CA THR A 54 7.53 17.68 -1.49
C THR A 54 8.39 17.28 -2.69
N SER A 55 9.35 18.11 -3.07
CA SER A 55 10.31 17.80 -4.12
C SER A 55 11.69 17.54 -3.52
N PHE A 56 12.39 16.56 -4.08
CA PHE A 56 13.75 16.19 -3.70
C PHE A 56 14.68 16.33 -4.89
N THR A 57 15.78 17.08 -4.72
CA THR A 57 16.88 17.07 -5.71
C THR A 57 17.57 15.72 -5.75
N ASN A 58 17.73 15.08 -4.59
CA ASN A 58 18.15 13.70 -4.42
C ASN A 58 17.30 13.11 -3.28
N LEU A 59 16.73 11.92 -3.49
CA LEU A 59 15.85 11.28 -2.52
C LEU A 59 16.61 10.69 -1.32
N THR A 60 17.39 11.50 -0.64
CA THR A 60 18.16 11.10 0.54
C THR A 60 17.79 12.01 1.70
N GLY A 61 17.68 11.42 2.89
CA GLY A 61 17.44 12.17 4.13
C GLY A 61 16.04 11.97 4.70
N GLU A 62 15.59 12.95 5.46
CA GLU A 62 14.39 12.85 6.29
C GLU A 62 13.28 13.76 5.78
N TRP A 63 12.06 13.27 5.80
CA TRP A 63 10.85 14.05 5.54
C TRP A 63 9.92 13.97 6.74
N VAL A 64 9.72 15.11 7.39
CA VAL A 64 8.84 15.22 8.56
C VAL A 64 7.42 15.58 8.11
N LEU A 65 6.47 14.76 8.54
CA LEU A 65 5.06 14.85 8.25
C LEU A 65 4.33 15.22 9.55
N ASP A 66 3.77 16.42 9.58
CA ASP A 66 3.02 16.86 10.74
C ASP A 66 1.62 16.24 10.75
N SER A 67 1.24 15.70 11.91
CA SER A 67 -0.16 15.42 12.30
C SER A 67 -0.91 14.34 11.50
N LEU A 68 -0.22 13.30 11.02
CA LEU A 68 -0.88 12.14 10.40
C LEU A 68 -1.48 11.20 11.47
N PRO A 69 -2.78 10.83 11.39
CA PRO A 69 -3.36 9.84 12.29
C PRO A 69 -2.87 8.41 11.97
N THR A 70 -3.10 7.48 12.88
CA THR A 70 -2.84 6.05 12.63
C THR A 70 -3.71 5.53 11.49
N ASP A 71 -3.09 5.12 10.39
CA ASP A 71 -3.81 4.71 9.20
C ASP A 71 -2.98 4.07 8.09
N MET A 72 -3.67 3.66 7.03
CA MET A 72 -3.09 3.30 5.74
C MET A 72 -2.96 4.50 4.81
N TYR A 73 -1.79 4.58 4.18
CA TYR A 73 -1.40 5.63 3.25
C TYR A 73 -0.76 5.03 2.00
N VAL A 74 -0.69 5.83 0.94
CA VAL A 74 0.10 5.53 -0.26
C VAL A 74 1.18 6.59 -0.39
N LEU A 75 2.43 6.17 -0.30
CA LEU A 75 3.59 6.95 -0.69
C LEU A 75 3.75 6.82 -2.21
N SER A 76 3.90 7.94 -2.90
CA SER A 76 4.14 7.98 -4.33
C SER A 76 5.39 8.79 -4.59
N ILE A 77 6.32 8.23 -5.35
CA ILE A 77 7.57 8.87 -5.78
C ILE A 77 7.50 8.95 -7.29
N SER A 78 7.52 10.16 -7.84
CA SER A 78 7.41 10.38 -9.27
C SER A 78 8.55 11.23 -9.83
N TRP A 79 8.95 10.95 -11.06
CA TRP A 79 9.97 11.70 -11.79
C TRP A 79 9.72 11.57 -13.30
N GLN A 80 10.30 12.47 -14.09
CA GLN A 80 10.19 12.42 -15.56
C GLN A 80 10.93 11.19 -16.10
N ARG A 81 10.39 10.43 -17.05
CA ARG A 81 11.10 9.28 -17.61
C ARG A 81 12.32 9.73 -18.41
N MET A 82 13.42 8.99 -18.31
CA MET A 82 14.53 9.10 -19.26
C MET A 82 14.40 8.09 -20.39
N TYR A 83 13.68 6.99 -20.14
CA TYR A 83 13.44 5.93 -21.12
C TYR A 83 11.93 5.72 -21.35
N ILE A 84 11.53 5.73 -22.63
CA ILE A 84 10.17 5.37 -23.06
C ILE A 84 10.22 3.98 -23.71
N PRO A 85 9.81 2.91 -23.00
CA PRO A 85 9.75 1.56 -23.56
C PRO A 85 9.06 1.46 -24.92
N HIS A 86 9.69 0.73 -25.86
CA HIS A 86 9.18 0.53 -27.23
C HIS A 86 7.75 -0.05 -27.30
N HIS A 87 7.33 -0.80 -26.28
CA HIS A 87 5.98 -1.37 -26.24
C HIS A 87 4.89 -0.28 -26.07
N MET A 88 5.21 0.87 -25.47
CA MET A 88 4.26 1.99 -25.36
C MET A 88 3.94 2.60 -26.74
N TYR A 89 4.87 2.56 -27.68
CA TYR A 89 4.67 3.04 -29.05
C TYR A 89 3.81 2.13 -29.93
N ARG A 90 3.52 0.89 -29.51
CA ARG A 90 2.80 -0.10 -30.34
C ARG A 90 1.26 0.02 -30.30
N SER A 91 0.68 0.86 -29.46
CA SER A 91 -0.77 1.10 -29.50
C SER A 91 -1.10 2.13 -30.60
N SER A 92 -1.66 1.71 -31.73
CA SER A 92 -2.01 2.56 -32.87
C SER A 92 -3.17 3.55 -32.63
N ARG A 93 -3.47 3.83 -31.35
CA ARG A 93 -4.40 4.86 -30.88
C ARG A 93 -3.67 5.72 -29.84
N HIS A 94 -2.59 6.40 -30.24
CA HIS A 94 -1.88 7.36 -29.39
C HIS A 94 -2.76 8.59 -29.12
N LYS A 95 -3.68 8.45 -28.16
CA LYS A 95 -4.25 9.56 -27.41
C LYS A 95 -3.22 10.00 -26.37
N GLN A 96 -2.85 11.28 -26.41
CA GLN A 96 -2.52 12.26 -25.35
C GLN A 96 -1.99 11.87 -23.94
N ASP A 97 -1.93 10.60 -23.52
CA ASP A 97 -1.54 10.17 -22.17
C ASP A 97 -0.32 9.24 -22.21
N LEU A 98 0.72 9.59 -22.99
CA LEU A 98 2.03 9.06 -22.67
C LEU A 98 2.37 9.67 -21.31
N ASN A 99 2.24 8.88 -20.23
CA ASN A 99 2.68 9.29 -18.91
C ASN A 99 4.20 9.52 -18.99
N GLU A 100 4.58 10.77 -19.25
CA GLU A 100 5.96 11.25 -19.28
C GLU A 100 6.65 11.01 -17.94
N GLN A 101 5.88 10.74 -16.88
CA GLN A 101 6.38 10.44 -15.56
C GLN A 101 6.39 8.94 -15.25
N PHE A 102 7.46 8.50 -14.58
CA PHE A 102 7.49 7.24 -13.87
C PHE A 102 6.95 7.48 -12.46
N ILE A 103 6.17 6.52 -11.94
CA ILE A 103 5.59 6.59 -10.60
C ILE A 103 5.86 5.28 -9.88
N LEU A 104 6.54 5.38 -8.74
CA LEU A 104 6.78 4.28 -7.82
C LEU A 104 5.89 4.48 -6.59
N THR A 105 5.07 3.49 -6.25
CA THR A 105 4.13 3.58 -5.12
C THR A 105 4.44 2.57 -4.03
N LYS A 106 4.11 2.93 -2.79
CA LYS A 106 4.20 2.05 -1.62
C LYS A 106 3.05 2.29 -0.67
N ASN A 107 2.35 1.22 -0.31
CA ASN A 107 1.37 1.26 0.75
C ASN A 107 2.10 1.26 2.11
N LEU A 108 1.71 2.17 2.99
CA LEU A 108 2.32 2.36 4.31
C LEU A 108 1.24 2.28 5.37
N TYR A 109 1.44 1.46 6.40
CA TYR A 109 0.71 1.63 7.66
C TYR A 109 1.57 2.50 8.58
N LEU A 110 1.06 3.67 8.95
CA LEU A 110 1.74 4.57 9.87
C LEU A 110 0.96 4.57 11.18
N ASN A 111 1.64 4.28 12.28
CA ASN A 111 1.09 4.34 13.63
C ASN A 111 2.02 5.20 14.52
N PRO A 112 1.82 6.53 14.54
CA PRO A 112 2.67 7.46 15.29
C PRO A 112 2.77 7.11 16.79
N ASP A 113 1.76 6.45 17.36
CA ASP A 113 1.73 6.04 18.77
C ASP A 113 2.69 4.87 19.06
N GLN A 114 3.06 4.08 18.04
CA GLN A 114 4.01 2.96 18.16
C GLN A 114 5.41 3.32 17.67
N GLU A 115 5.51 4.08 16.58
CA GLU A 115 6.77 4.48 15.97
C GLU A 115 6.58 5.83 15.27
N SER A 116 7.52 6.74 15.48
CA SER A 116 7.51 8.05 14.84
C SER A 116 8.42 8.09 13.61
N THR A 117 9.38 7.18 13.49
CA THR A 117 10.40 7.21 12.44
C THR A 117 10.39 5.93 11.60
N TYR A 118 10.17 6.07 10.31
CA TYR A 118 10.01 4.97 9.37
C TYR A 118 11.07 5.02 8.28
N LYS A 119 11.80 3.93 8.08
CA LYS A 119 12.82 3.85 7.03
C LYS A 119 12.21 3.32 5.75
N VAL A 120 12.30 4.08 4.68
CA VAL A 120 11.88 3.70 3.32
C VAL A 120 13.14 3.37 2.52
N THR A 121 13.21 2.14 2.01
CA THR A 121 14.38 1.64 1.28
C THR A 121 13.94 1.06 -0.05
N LEU A 122 14.71 1.33 -1.12
CA LEU A 122 14.53 0.70 -2.41
C LEU A 122 15.14 -0.71 -2.43
N GLN A 123 14.39 -1.71 -2.89
CA GLN A 123 14.85 -3.08 -3.02
C GLN A 123 14.52 -3.68 -4.42
N PRO A 124 15.53 -4.18 -5.16
CA PRO A 124 16.97 -4.03 -4.91
C PRO A 124 17.42 -2.56 -5.04
N SER A 125 18.63 -2.24 -4.57
CA SER A 125 19.22 -0.91 -4.77
C SER A 125 19.52 -0.74 -6.25
N LEU A 126 18.70 0.03 -6.96
CA LEU A 126 18.80 0.30 -8.39
C LEU A 126 18.91 1.81 -8.64
N ASP A 127 19.57 2.18 -9.72
CA ASP A 127 19.49 3.53 -10.26
C ASP A 127 18.17 3.75 -11.02
N ARG A 128 17.90 5.01 -11.38
CA ARG A 128 16.65 5.42 -12.05
C ARG A 128 16.43 4.69 -13.38
N GLU A 129 17.47 4.54 -14.19
CA GLU A 129 17.41 3.86 -15.47
C GLU A 129 17.03 2.39 -15.30
N GLN A 130 17.66 1.69 -14.35
CA GLN A 130 17.35 0.30 -14.02
C GLN A 130 15.93 0.14 -13.46
N ILE A 131 15.46 1.10 -12.66
CA ILE A 131 14.07 1.13 -12.18
C ILE A 131 13.11 1.21 -13.38
N GLU A 132 13.35 2.15 -14.29
CA GLU A 132 12.51 2.37 -15.47
C GLU A 132 12.52 1.15 -16.42
N LEU A 133 13.65 0.45 -16.54
CA LEU A 133 13.80 -0.74 -17.40
C LEU A 133 13.18 -2.01 -16.80
N THR A 134 13.33 -2.21 -15.49
CA THR A 134 12.88 -3.45 -14.83
C THR A 134 11.40 -3.41 -14.49
N GLU A 135 10.84 -2.20 -14.29
CA GLU A 135 9.46 -1.96 -13.84
C GLU A 135 9.07 -2.78 -12.59
N GLN A 136 10.07 -3.20 -11.80
CA GLN A 136 9.96 -4.08 -10.64
C GLN A 136 10.65 -3.59 -9.35
N PRO A 137 11.07 -2.33 -9.18
CA PRO A 137 11.56 -1.94 -7.87
C PRO A 137 10.42 -2.03 -6.86
N THR A 138 10.74 -2.59 -5.70
CA THR A 138 9.84 -2.56 -4.55
C THR A 138 10.40 -1.60 -3.52
N LEU A 139 9.55 -0.70 -3.03
CA LEU A 139 9.88 0.04 -1.82
C LEU A 139 9.56 -0.86 -0.63
N SER A 140 10.50 -0.96 0.28
CA SER A 140 10.30 -1.64 1.56
C SER A 140 10.22 -0.60 2.66
N LEU A 141 9.24 -0.76 3.56
CA LEU A 141 9.24 -0.05 4.82
C LEU A 141 9.95 -0.96 5.83
N LEU A 142 10.97 -0.43 6.51
CA LEU A 142 11.60 -1.11 7.63
C LEU A 142 11.05 -0.48 8.92
N PRO A 143 9.97 -1.06 9.49
CA PRO A 143 9.45 -0.58 10.75
C PRO A 143 10.43 -0.94 11.87
N ASN A 144 10.98 0.06 12.54
CA ASN A 144 11.60 -0.14 13.83
C ASN A 144 10.46 -0.27 14.85
N GLY A 145 10.41 -1.33 15.67
CA GLY A 145 9.49 -1.44 16.81
C GLY A 145 7.97 -1.56 16.54
N CYS A 146 7.44 -1.08 15.41
CA CYS A 146 6.01 -1.09 15.10
C CYS A 146 5.55 -2.46 14.57
N LYS A 147 4.90 -3.25 15.44
CA LYS A 147 4.39 -4.59 15.11
C LYS A 147 3.32 -4.55 14.03
N ASP A 148 2.44 -3.56 14.07
CA ASP A 148 1.33 -3.42 13.13
C ASP A 148 1.85 -3.06 11.73
N CYS A 149 2.87 -2.20 11.68
CA CYS A 149 3.55 -1.82 10.45
C CYS A 149 4.29 -3.02 9.83
N ALA A 150 4.96 -3.84 10.65
CA ALA A 150 5.61 -5.06 10.19
C ALA A 150 4.60 -6.08 9.65
N LEU A 151 3.42 -6.16 10.25
CA LEU A 151 2.33 -7.00 9.76
C LEU A 151 1.77 -6.49 8.42
N SER A 152 1.59 -5.17 8.27
CA SER A 152 1.22 -4.55 7.00
C SER A 152 2.24 -4.82 5.90
N GLU A 153 3.54 -4.74 6.18
CA GLU A 153 4.57 -5.07 5.20
C GLU A 153 4.48 -6.54 4.76
N LYS A 154 4.26 -7.48 5.69
CA LYS A 154 4.07 -8.89 5.34
C LYS A 154 2.83 -9.11 4.47
N TYR A 155 1.74 -8.38 4.74
CA TYR A 155 0.52 -8.45 3.95
C TYR A 155 0.76 -8.02 2.50
N TRP A 156 1.38 -6.86 2.28
CA TRP A 156 1.71 -6.41 0.92
C TRP A 156 2.75 -7.31 0.24
N LYS A 157 3.65 -7.92 1.01
CA LYS A 157 4.63 -8.84 0.46
C LYS A 157 4.01 -10.07 -0.20
N ILE A 158 2.85 -10.53 0.28
CA ILE A 158 2.11 -11.63 -0.36
C ILE A 158 1.71 -11.26 -1.80
N TYR A 159 1.19 -10.04 -2.01
CA TYR A 159 0.85 -9.52 -3.34
C TYR A 159 2.07 -9.37 -4.25
N GLU A 160 3.14 -8.78 -3.72
CA GLU A 160 4.40 -8.62 -4.46
C GLU A 160 4.95 -9.98 -4.92
N ASN A 161 4.94 -10.98 -4.03
CA ASN A 161 5.43 -12.31 -4.35
C ASN A 161 4.57 -13.01 -5.41
N ASP A 162 3.24 -12.88 -5.36
CA ASP A 162 2.35 -13.43 -6.39
C ASP A 162 2.62 -12.79 -7.77
N LYS A 163 2.72 -11.46 -7.80
CA LYS A 163 3.05 -10.71 -9.02
C LYS A 163 4.41 -11.13 -9.59
N GLN A 164 5.41 -11.29 -8.73
CA GLN A 164 6.74 -11.74 -9.15
C GLN A 164 6.70 -13.17 -9.70
N ALA A 165 5.98 -14.08 -9.05
CA ALA A 165 5.86 -15.46 -9.50
C ALA A 165 5.18 -15.56 -10.87
N LYS A 166 4.11 -14.79 -11.08
CA LYS A 166 3.43 -14.68 -12.38
C LYS A 166 4.36 -14.14 -13.46
N LYS A 167 5.10 -13.07 -13.16
CA LYS A 167 6.08 -12.53 -14.09
C LYS A 167 7.17 -13.54 -14.46
N ASN A 168 7.80 -14.18 -13.47
CA ASN A 168 8.83 -15.19 -13.72
C ASN A 168 8.30 -16.33 -14.60
N THR A 169 7.03 -16.71 -14.42
CA THR A 169 6.35 -17.71 -15.26
C THR A 169 6.23 -17.22 -16.71
N VAL A 170 5.76 -15.98 -16.92
CA VAL A 170 5.64 -15.37 -18.26
C VAL A 170 7.01 -15.25 -18.93
N ASP A 171 8.02 -14.74 -18.22
CA ASP A 171 9.38 -14.57 -18.75
C ASP A 171 9.98 -15.94 -19.15
N SER A 172 9.75 -16.99 -18.35
CA SER A 172 10.16 -18.36 -18.69
C SER A 172 9.47 -18.88 -19.95
N LEU A 173 8.16 -18.65 -20.09
CA LEU A 173 7.40 -19.06 -21.27
C LEU A 173 7.86 -18.31 -22.52
N GLN A 174 8.15 -17.01 -22.41
CA GLN A 174 8.69 -16.19 -23.50
C GLN A 174 10.05 -16.71 -23.97
N HIS A 175 10.94 -17.08 -23.03
CA HIS A 175 12.23 -17.65 -23.36
C HIS A 175 12.08 -18.97 -24.16
N LYS A 176 11.25 -19.89 -23.66
CA LYS A 176 10.96 -21.16 -24.36
C LYS A 176 10.32 -20.93 -25.73
N MET A 177 9.48 -19.90 -25.86
CA MET A 177 8.86 -19.55 -27.14
C MET A 177 9.90 -19.06 -28.13
N ALA A 178 10.86 -18.24 -27.69
CA ALA A 178 11.97 -17.77 -28.53
C ALA A 178 12.85 -18.94 -28.99
N GLU A 179 13.14 -19.91 -28.11
CA GLU A 179 13.85 -21.15 -28.47
C GLU A 179 13.09 -21.96 -29.52
N ALA A 180 11.77 -22.16 -29.35
CA ALA A 180 10.95 -22.87 -30.32
C ALA A 180 10.94 -22.18 -31.70
N VAL A 181 10.85 -20.84 -31.73
CA VAL A 181 10.95 -20.05 -32.97
C VAL A 181 12.32 -20.22 -33.62
N ASN A 182 13.41 -20.18 -32.85
CA ASN A 182 14.77 -20.38 -33.36
C ASN A 182 14.98 -21.79 -33.93
N ASN A 183 14.26 -22.78 -33.39
CA ASN A 183 14.25 -24.17 -33.87
C ASN A 183 13.23 -24.42 -34.99
N ALA A 184 12.54 -23.39 -35.47
CA ALA A 184 11.45 -23.48 -36.46
C ALA A 184 10.26 -24.38 -36.04
N ASP A 185 10.08 -24.65 -34.75
CA ASP A 185 8.91 -25.34 -34.21
C ASP A 185 7.78 -24.33 -33.91
N TYR A 186 7.08 -23.94 -34.97
CA TYR A 186 5.99 -22.96 -34.88
C TYR A 186 4.74 -23.50 -34.15
N THR A 187 4.59 -24.83 -34.08
CA THR A 187 3.46 -25.43 -33.34
C THR A 187 3.69 -25.26 -31.85
N GLN A 188 4.88 -25.59 -31.36
CA GLN A 188 5.26 -25.37 -29.97
C GLN A 188 5.24 -23.88 -29.60
N ALA A 189 5.75 -23.01 -30.48
CA ALA A 189 5.70 -21.56 -30.27
C ALA A 189 4.25 -21.05 -30.13
N GLY A 190 3.33 -21.56 -30.95
CA GLY A 190 1.89 -21.24 -30.87
C GLY A 190 1.25 -21.64 -29.54
N GLU A 191 1.55 -22.83 -29.03
CA GLU A 191 1.04 -23.30 -27.74
C GLU A 191 1.62 -22.51 -26.55
N LEU A 192 2.91 -22.17 -26.59
CA LEU A 192 3.54 -21.32 -25.58
C LEU A 192 2.94 -19.92 -25.57
N ASN A 193 2.65 -19.34 -26.74
CA ASN A 193 1.97 -18.05 -26.83
C ASN A 193 0.56 -18.09 -26.21
N LYS A 194 -0.22 -19.17 -26.42
CA LYS A 194 -1.52 -19.35 -25.75
C LYS A 194 -1.37 -19.39 -24.23
N GLN A 195 -0.34 -20.08 -23.71
CA GLN A 195 -0.06 -20.13 -22.27
C GLN A 195 0.31 -18.75 -21.71
N ILE A 196 1.12 -17.97 -22.42
CA ILE A 196 1.46 -16.58 -22.04
C ILE A 196 0.20 -15.71 -21.95
N GLN A 197 -0.68 -15.82 -22.95
CA GLN A 197 -1.95 -15.08 -22.96
C GLN A 197 -2.86 -15.53 -21.81
N ALA A 198 -2.96 -16.83 -21.55
CA ALA A 198 -3.74 -17.36 -20.43
C ALA A 198 -3.22 -16.87 -19.08
N GLN A 199 -1.90 -16.81 -18.86
CA GLN A 199 -1.32 -16.25 -17.63
C GLN A 199 -1.59 -14.75 -17.48
N SER A 200 -1.64 -14.02 -18.59
CA SER A 200 -1.96 -12.58 -18.60
C SER A 200 -3.46 -12.29 -18.39
N GLN A 201 -4.31 -13.27 -18.69
CA GLN A 201 -5.78 -13.20 -18.51
C GLN A 201 -6.26 -13.83 -17.19
N ALA A 202 -5.47 -14.74 -16.61
CA ALA A 202 -5.70 -15.23 -15.26
C ALA A 202 -5.73 -14.02 -14.33
N GLY A 203 -6.81 -13.88 -13.55
CA GLY A 203 -7.07 -12.69 -12.75
C GLY A 203 -5.88 -12.28 -11.87
N ASN A 204 -5.95 -11.05 -11.36
CA ASN A 204 -4.86 -10.44 -10.60
C ASN A 204 -4.39 -11.28 -9.39
N ASN A 205 -5.21 -12.22 -8.90
CA ASN A 205 -4.99 -12.98 -7.68
C ASN A 205 -4.91 -14.48 -7.97
N SER A 206 -3.85 -15.17 -7.50
CA SER A 206 -3.81 -16.63 -7.52
C SER A 206 -4.54 -17.24 -6.31
N PRO A 207 -5.02 -18.50 -6.40
CA PRO A 207 -5.57 -19.21 -5.24
C PRO A 207 -4.59 -19.32 -4.07
N ASP A 208 -3.29 -19.39 -4.35
CA ASP A 208 -2.24 -19.47 -3.35
C ASP A 208 -2.11 -18.15 -2.59
N MET A 209 -2.17 -17.04 -3.32
CA MET A 209 -2.18 -15.70 -2.74
C MET A 209 -3.38 -15.53 -1.80
N GLU A 210 -4.60 -15.84 -2.25
CA GLU A 210 -5.81 -15.77 -1.40
C GLU A 210 -5.68 -16.61 -0.13
N ARG A 211 -5.19 -17.84 -0.25
CA ARG A 211 -4.99 -18.75 0.88
C ARG A 211 -4.03 -18.14 1.91
N ASN A 212 -2.90 -17.61 1.44
CA ASN A 212 -1.89 -16.98 2.30
C ASN A 212 -2.43 -15.72 3.01
N LEU A 213 -3.22 -14.90 2.31
CA LEU A 213 -3.87 -13.72 2.90
C LEU A 213 -4.87 -14.12 3.98
N LYS A 214 -5.75 -15.08 3.71
CA LYS A 214 -6.74 -15.58 4.69
C LYS A 214 -6.05 -16.14 5.92
N GLN A 215 -5.01 -16.97 5.74
CA GLN A 215 -4.25 -17.52 6.84
C GLN A 215 -3.58 -16.42 7.69
N MET A 216 -2.97 -15.42 7.04
CA MET A 216 -2.35 -14.30 7.74
C MET A 216 -3.37 -13.52 8.58
N ILE A 217 -4.54 -13.23 8.01
CA ILE A 217 -5.64 -12.53 8.69
C ILE A 217 -6.11 -13.34 9.91
N GLN A 218 -6.30 -14.65 9.75
CA GLN A 218 -6.74 -15.54 10.83
C GLN A 218 -5.74 -15.62 11.98
N GLN A 219 -4.44 -15.71 11.66
CA GLN A 219 -3.37 -15.78 12.66
C GLN A 219 -3.16 -14.46 13.43
N ASN A 220 -3.68 -13.35 12.91
CA ASN A 220 -3.51 -12.00 13.49
C ASN A 220 -4.85 -11.30 13.70
N ASN A 221 -5.91 -12.07 13.96
CA ASN A 221 -7.31 -11.59 14.05
C ASN A 221 -7.58 -10.59 15.18
N GLU A 222 -6.67 -10.47 16.15
CA GLU A 222 -6.73 -9.48 17.24
C GLU A 222 -5.99 -8.18 16.93
N ASN A 223 -5.14 -8.15 15.89
CA ASN A 223 -4.32 -6.99 15.56
C ASN A 223 -5.16 -5.89 14.87
N PRO A 224 -5.05 -4.61 15.26
CA PRO A 224 -5.83 -3.50 14.69
C PRO A 224 -5.68 -3.31 13.18
N VAL A 225 -4.49 -3.57 12.60
CA VAL A 225 -4.29 -3.40 11.15
C VAL A 225 -4.97 -4.51 10.34
N THR A 226 -5.23 -5.67 10.94
CA THR A 226 -5.86 -6.80 10.25
C THR A 226 -7.26 -6.46 9.74
N THR A 227 -7.98 -5.60 10.45
CA THR A 227 -9.29 -5.11 10.00
C THR A 227 -9.20 -4.33 8.70
N PHE A 228 -8.11 -3.57 8.48
CA PHE A 228 -7.88 -2.93 7.19
C PHE A 228 -7.68 -3.96 6.08
N PHE A 229 -6.96 -5.07 6.35
CA PHE A 229 -6.78 -6.12 5.34
C PHE A 229 -8.13 -6.71 4.92
N VAL A 230 -8.97 -7.08 5.88
CA VAL A 230 -10.33 -7.55 5.59
C VAL A 230 -11.12 -6.50 4.80
N PHE A 231 -11.04 -5.23 5.20
CA PHE A 231 -11.70 -4.14 4.49
C PHE A 231 -11.23 -4.05 3.04
N HIS A 232 -9.92 -4.08 2.82
CA HIS A 232 -9.29 -4.00 1.50
C HIS A 232 -9.76 -5.14 0.59
N GLU A 233 -9.78 -6.37 1.09
CA GLU A 233 -10.23 -7.52 0.32
C GLU A 233 -11.71 -7.40 -0.09
N LEU A 234 -12.57 -6.99 0.84
CA LEU A 234 -14.01 -6.84 0.60
C LEU A 234 -14.31 -5.71 -0.41
N TYR A 235 -13.63 -4.57 -0.29
CA TYR A 235 -13.92 -3.39 -1.12
C TYR A 235 -13.32 -3.46 -2.52
N LEU A 236 -12.10 -4.00 -2.68
CA LEU A 236 -11.46 -4.05 -4.00
C LEU A 236 -11.91 -5.24 -4.84
N TYR A 237 -12.09 -6.42 -4.23
CA TYR A 237 -12.35 -7.64 -5.00
C TYR A 237 -13.82 -8.03 -5.06
N ARG A 238 -14.68 -7.42 -4.22
CA ARG A 238 -16.13 -7.67 -4.18
C ARG A 238 -16.54 -9.13 -3.96
N ASP A 239 -15.61 -10.01 -3.58
CA ASP A 239 -15.94 -11.37 -3.14
C ASP A 239 -16.20 -11.38 -1.63
N PHE A 240 -17.36 -10.84 -1.27
CA PHE A 240 -17.82 -10.74 0.12
C PHE A 240 -17.91 -12.11 0.80
N ALA A 241 -18.27 -13.16 0.05
CA ALA A 241 -18.42 -14.51 0.59
C ALA A 241 -17.06 -15.09 1.02
N ALA A 242 -16.00 -14.84 0.23
CA ALA A 242 -14.68 -15.38 0.48
C ALA A 242 -14.03 -14.92 1.80
N TYR A 243 -14.34 -13.71 2.27
CA TYR A 243 -13.72 -13.08 3.44
C TYR A 243 -14.66 -12.86 4.63
N LYS A 244 -15.93 -13.28 4.53
CA LYS A 244 -16.88 -13.17 5.65
C LYS A 244 -16.40 -13.89 6.90
N SER A 245 -15.90 -15.12 6.77
CA SER A 245 -15.39 -15.89 7.92
C SER A 245 -14.22 -15.19 8.61
N SER A 246 -13.32 -14.58 7.83
CA SER A 246 -12.21 -13.77 8.36
C SER A 246 -12.71 -12.52 9.10
N PHE A 247 -13.76 -11.86 8.60
CA PHE A 247 -14.40 -10.73 9.30
C PHE A 247 -15.04 -11.17 10.62
N ASP A 248 -15.82 -12.25 10.61
CA ASP A 248 -16.53 -12.77 11.79
C ASP A 248 -15.55 -13.20 12.91
N GLN A 249 -14.32 -13.55 12.55
CA GLN A 249 -13.26 -13.96 13.48
C GLN A 249 -12.42 -12.81 14.04
N LEU A 250 -12.59 -11.56 13.56
CA LEU A 250 -11.89 -10.41 14.12
C LEU A 250 -12.29 -10.21 15.59
N ALA A 251 -11.30 -9.96 16.44
CA ALA A 251 -11.48 -9.88 17.89
C ALA A 251 -10.68 -8.72 18.51
N ALA A 252 -10.97 -8.42 19.79
CA ALA A 252 -10.21 -7.46 20.59
C ALA A 252 -9.97 -6.11 19.87
N ASN A 253 -8.71 -5.68 19.78
CA ASN A 253 -8.33 -4.38 19.22
C ASN A 253 -8.69 -4.24 17.73
N ALA A 254 -8.81 -5.34 16.99
CA ALA A 254 -9.27 -5.33 15.60
C ALA A 254 -10.70 -4.76 15.47
N GLN A 255 -11.59 -5.03 16.44
CA GLN A 255 -12.97 -4.54 16.42
C GLN A 255 -13.09 -3.04 16.73
N ASN A 256 -12.08 -2.45 17.36
CA ASN A 256 -12.02 -1.01 17.66
C ASN A 256 -11.58 -0.17 16.44
N SER A 257 -11.13 -0.82 15.37
CA SER A 257 -10.68 -0.16 14.16
C SER A 257 -11.85 0.50 13.42
N LYS A 258 -11.64 1.71 12.89
CA LYS A 258 -12.65 2.40 12.06
C LYS A 258 -13.13 1.54 10.88
N TYR A 259 -12.24 0.70 10.35
CA TYR A 259 -12.53 -0.22 9.25
C TYR A 259 -13.57 -1.28 9.63
N TYR A 260 -13.60 -1.72 10.89
CA TYR A 260 -14.55 -2.72 11.38
C TYR A 260 -15.97 -2.16 11.31
N HIS A 261 -16.15 -0.91 11.77
CA HIS A 261 -17.42 -0.22 11.71
C HIS A 261 -17.87 0.08 10.28
N MET A 262 -16.94 0.39 9.37
CA MET A 262 -17.25 0.56 7.95
C MET A 262 -17.78 -0.74 7.34
N ILE A 263 -17.09 -1.87 7.57
CA ILE A 263 -17.50 -3.18 7.10
C ILE A 263 -18.86 -3.58 7.72
N ARG A 264 -19.02 -3.44 9.04
CA ARG A 264 -20.26 -3.80 9.74
C ARG A 264 -21.46 -3.01 9.25
N LYS A 265 -21.31 -1.69 9.04
CA LYS A 265 -22.37 -0.84 8.48
C LYS A 265 -22.75 -1.27 7.06
N GLN A 266 -21.82 -1.86 6.30
CA GLN A 266 -22.12 -2.45 5.01
C GLN A 266 -22.87 -3.77 5.15
N TYR A 267 -22.48 -4.65 6.09
CA TYR A 267 -23.22 -5.88 6.41
C TYR A 267 -24.67 -5.61 6.83
N GLU A 268 -24.93 -4.58 7.64
CA GLU A 268 -26.27 -4.23 8.13
C GLU A 268 -27.20 -3.67 7.02
N LYS A 269 -26.66 -3.34 5.84
CA LYS A 269 -27.41 -2.78 4.71
C LYS A 269 -27.71 -3.79 3.59
N LEU A 270 -27.04 -4.94 3.60
CA LEU A 270 -27.22 -6.04 2.65
C LEU A 270 -28.28 -7.02 3.18
#